data_AF-A0A395R795-F1
#
_entry.id   AF-A0A395R795-F1
#
_cell.length_a   1.000
_cell.length_b   1.000
_cell.length_c   1.000
_cell.angle_alpha   90.00
_cell.angle_beta   90.00
_cell.angle_gamma   90.00
#
_symmetry.space_group_name_H-M   'P 1'
#
loop_
_entity.id
_entity.type
_entity.pdbx_description
1 polymer ?
#
loop_
_entity_poly.entity_id
_entity_poly.type
_entity_poly.pdbx_seq_one_letter_code
_entity_poly.pdbx_strand_id
1 'polypeptide(L)'
;MAYVNGSAASWGDLLSALVSACTDEGWAWNDGILSKGTAFVKLWVRSPETFSEGEGILLQGGTGQAAAVLTDPSPQMPRLGCPSRLLNQVVWPVDYYVHIHSDPDEVYFVVRYSVDYYLWCAFGVSTLDLPGSGLWLSAISRRLRGPTGEGIRITDLGGGGTRGTDHTSDSQTSAGLLWNSNGSGSGGSQSADSQNHAVCSGFDGNLWPWPSANSSSYSLINTIHANVPLSPLLLRSVGWNQQAALLPIQPVLVRAESKVSKVADLAHARYVRVDNLEAGQIIAMGGEQWRVYPFYRRVPGVTSVTNEAHTGAFGMAIRYDGP
;
A
#
# COMPACT_ATOMS: atom_id res chain seq x y z
N MET A 1 -9.21 -18.46 4.94
CA MET A 1 -8.88 -17.18 5.58
C MET A 1 -7.92 -17.51 6.70
N ALA A 2 -6.70 -17.00 6.61
CA ALA A 2 -5.63 -17.34 7.54
C ALA A 2 -4.97 -16.08 8.09
N TYR A 3 -4.55 -16.19 9.34
CA TYR A 3 -3.71 -15.21 10.00
C TYR A 3 -2.46 -15.90 10.52
N VAL A 4 -1.30 -15.44 10.05
CA VAL A 4 0.00 -15.98 10.45
C VAL A 4 0.82 -14.85 11.06
N ASN A 5 1.44 -15.09 12.21
CA ASN A 5 2.35 -14.15 12.82
C ASN A 5 3.62 -14.82 13.32
N GLY A 6 4.70 -14.06 13.41
CA GLY A 6 5.98 -14.57 13.86
C GLY A 6 7.03 -13.47 13.91
N SER A 7 8.29 -13.88 14.00
CA SER A 7 9.44 -12.99 13.92
C SER A 7 10.35 -13.36 12.76
N ALA A 8 11.03 -12.37 12.21
CA ALA A 8 11.98 -12.51 11.11
C ALA A 8 13.29 -11.77 11.45
N ALA A 9 14.43 -12.28 10.98
CA ALA A 9 15.74 -11.67 11.20
C ALA A 9 16.32 -11.01 9.94
N SER A 10 15.63 -11.12 8.80
CA SER A 10 16.05 -10.51 7.55
C SER A 10 14.88 -10.26 6.59
N TRP A 11 15.14 -9.50 5.52
CA TRP A 11 14.20 -9.34 4.41
C TRP A 11 13.91 -10.66 3.68
N GLY A 12 14.90 -11.56 3.60
CA GLY A 12 14.72 -12.89 3.02
C GLY A 12 13.80 -13.76 3.87
N ASP A 13 13.91 -13.68 5.19
CA ASP A 13 13.02 -14.38 6.13
C ASP A 13 11.58 -13.87 6.00
N LEU A 14 11.39 -12.54 5.88
CA LEU A 14 10.07 -11.95 5.65
C LEU A 14 9.45 -12.40 4.32
N LEU A 15 10.23 -12.40 3.24
CA LEU A 15 9.73 -12.88 1.94
C LEU A 15 9.36 -14.37 2.03
N SER A 16 10.18 -15.18 2.69
CA SER A 16 9.92 -16.61 2.87
C SER A 16 8.66 -16.84 3.71
N ALA A 17 8.46 -16.07 4.78
CA ALA A 17 7.25 -16.15 5.61
C ALA A 17 5.98 -15.78 4.83
N LEU A 18 6.04 -14.69 4.03
CA LEU A 18 4.93 -14.29 3.17
C LEU A 18 4.59 -15.36 2.13
N VAL A 19 5.62 -15.87 1.43
CA VAL A 19 5.44 -16.91 0.41
C VAL A 19 4.88 -18.18 1.02
N SER A 20 5.43 -18.65 2.14
CA SER A 20 4.95 -19.86 2.84
C SER A 20 3.47 -19.72 3.20
N ALA A 21 3.08 -18.61 3.83
CA ALA A 21 1.69 -18.37 4.19
C ALA A 21 0.76 -18.36 2.97
N CYS A 22 1.20 -17.74 1.86
CA CYS A 22 0.43 -17.74 0.62
C CYS A 22 0.31 -19.15 0.01
N THR A 23 1.39 -19.93 0.00
CA THR A 23 1.36 -21.30 -0.53
C THR A 23 0.48 -22.23 0.29
N ASP A 24 0.45 -22.06 1.61
CA ASP A 24 -0.43 -22.81 2.51
C ASP A 24 -1.92 -22.50 2.23
N GLU A 25 -2.24 -21.29 1.78
CA GLU A 25 -3.58 -20.84 1.38
C GLU A 25 -3.85 -20.96 -0.15
N GLY A 26 -3.10 -21.84 -0.82
CA GLY A 26 -3.37 -22.26 -2.20
C GLY A 26 -2.87 -21.32 -3.29
N TRP A 27 -1.99 -20.38 -2.99
CA TRP A 27 -1.23 -19.66 -4.02
C TRP A 27 -0.10 -20.53 -4.55
N ALA A 28 0.16 -20.47 -5.86
CA ALA A 28 1.34 -21.10 -6.45
C ALA A 28 2.54 -20.15 -6.37
N TRP A 29 3.71 -20.68 -6.00
CA TRP A 29 4.99 -19.96 -6.04
C TRP A 29 5.93 -20.58 -7.06
N ASN A 30 6.11 -19.90 -8.19
CA ASN A 30 6.99 -20.36 -9.27
C ASN A 30 7.84 -19.20 -9.77
N ASP A 31 9.15 -19.42 -9.92
CA ASP A 31 10.09 -18.47 -10.53
C ASP A 31 10.04 -17.03 -9.97
N GLY A 32 9.76 -16.89 -8.67
CA GLY A 32 9.66 -15.59 -8.00
C GLY A 32 8.29 -14.90 -8.10
N ILE A 33 7.26 -15.62 -8.57
CA ILE A 33 5.92 -15.09 -8.80
C ILE A 33 4.91 -15.90 -7.99
N LEU A 34 4.15 -15.20 -7.13
CA LEU A 34 2.94 -15.72 -6.51
C LEU A 34 1.79 -15.61 -7.51
N SER A 35 1.03 -16.69 -7.68
CA SER A 35 -0.12 -16.69 -8.58
C SER A 35 -1.33 -17.45 -8.03
N LYS A 36 -2.52 -16.90 -8.27
CA LYS A 36 -3.81 -17.51 -7.93
C LYS A 36 -4.89 -16.91 -8.82
N GLY A 37 -5.59 -17.74 -9.59
CA GLY A 37 -6.57 -17.27 -10.57
C GLY A 37 -5.95 -16.29 -11.57
N THR A 38 -6.43 -15.04 -11.58
CA THR A 38 -5.94 -13.95 -12.44
C THR A 38 -4.87 -13.08 -11.78
N ALA A 39 -4.50 -13.36 -10.52
CA ALA A 39 -3.43 -12.66 -9.83
C ALA A 39 -2.06 -13.26 -10.19
N PHE A 40 -1.15 -12.42 -10.66
CA PHE A 40 0.27 -12.74 -10.84
C PHE A 40 1.10 -11.62 -10.21
N VAL A 41 1.79 -11.91 -9.10
CA VAL A 41 2.54 -10.94 -8.31
C VAL A 41 3.97 -11.42 -8.16
N LYS A 42 4.90 -10.75 -8.85
CA LYS A 42 6.33 -10.99 -8.69
C LYS A 42 6.81 -10.33 -7.41
N LEU A 43 7.54 -11.09 -6.59
CA LEU A 43 8.10 -10.65 -5.33
C LEU A 43 9.60 -10.91 -5.30
N TRP A 44 10.38 -9.91 -4.87
CA TRP A 44 11.81 -10.11 -4.65
C TRP A 44 12.36 -9.14 -3.60
N VAL A 45 13.39 -9.59 -2.91
CA VAL A 45 14.20 -8.70 -2.08
C VAL A 45 15.11 -7.89 -3.01
N ARG A 46 14.98 -6.57 -2.99
CA ARG A 46 15.92 -5.67 -3.67
C ARG A 46 17.17 -5.56 -2.80
N SER A 47 18.29 -6.08 -3.30
CA SER A 47 19.60 -5.78 -2.73
C SER A 47 19.95 -4.30 -2.96
N PRO A 48 20.74 -3.67 -2.08
CA PRO A 48 21.03 -2.26 -2.21
C PRO A 48 22.09 -2.05 -3.29
N GLU A 49 21.68 -1.65 -4.49
CA GLU A 49 22.59 -1.41 -5.63
C GLU A 49 23.21 -0.01 -5.58
N THR A 50 22.55 0.95 -4.94
CA THR A 50 23.00 2.33 -4.85
C THR A 50 22.63 2.96 -3.51
N PHE A 51 23.17 4.13 -3.22
CA PHE A 51 22.83 4.92 -2.03
C PHE A 51 21.34 5.30 -1.95
N SER A 52 20.70 5.45 -3.11
CA SER A 52 19.29 5.76 -3.32
C SER A 52 18.40 4.53 -3.49
N GLU A 53 18.95 3.31 -3.32
CA GLU A 53 18.18 2.07 -3.29
C GLU A 53 18.61 1.20 -2.10
N GLY A 54 17.84 1.25 -1.01
CA GLY A 54 18.01 0.46 0.20
C GLY A 54 17.51 -0.97 0.01
N GLU A 55 17.30 -1.69 1.11
CA GLU A 55 16.73 -3.05 1.11
C GLU A 55 15.22 -3.07 1.41
N GLY A 56 14.53 -4.08 0.90
CA GLY A 56 13.08 -4.22 1.02
C GLY A 56 12.51 -5.18 -0.02
N ILE A 57 11.22 -5.48 0.11
CA ILE A 57 10.50 -6.38 -0.80
C ILE A 57 9.75 -5.53 -1.82
N LEU A 58 10.04 -5.74 -3.11
CA LEU A 58 9.31 -5.13 -4.21
C LEU A 58 8.21 -6.06 -4.71
N LEU A 59 7.12 -5.45 -5.19
CA LEU A 59 5.98 -6.11 -5.78
C LEU A 59 5.79 -5.59 -7.20
N GLN A 60 5.56 -6.48 -8.15
CA GLN A 60 5.14 -6.12 -9.51
C GLN A 60 3.99 -7.02 -9.94
N GLY A 61 2.92 -6.42 -10.47
CA GLY A 61 1.76 -7.16 -10.97
C GLY A 61 1.90 -7.52 -12.44
N GLY A 62 1.21 -8.56 -12.90
CA GLY A 62 1.07 -8.90 -14.32
C GLY A 62 -0.27 -9.58 -14.60
N THR A 63 -0.54 -9.86 -15.87
CA THR A 63 -1.74 -10.59 -16.33
C THR A 63 -1.50 -12.07 -16.59
N GLY A 64 -0.26 -12.52 -16.44
CA GLY A 64 0.19 -13.88 -16.67
C GLY A 64 1.68 -14.01 -16.38
N GLN A 65 2.24 -15.17 -16.68
CA GLN A 65 3.67 -15.41 -16.57
C GLN A 65 4.18 -16.41 -17.61
N ALA A 66 5.45 -16.26 -17.98
CA ALA A 66 6.23 -17.26 -18.69
C ALA A 66 7.59 -17.37 -17.99
N ALA A 67 7.81 -18.47 -17.27
CA ALA A 67 8.91 -18.61 -16.32
C ALA A 67 8.97 -17.41 -15.35
N ALA A 68 10.15 -16.81 -15.15
CA ALA A 68 10.37 -15.68 -14.26
C ALA A 68 9.88 -14.31 -14.78
N VAL A 69 9.19 -14.27 -15.93
CA VAL A 69 8.77 -13.03 -16.60
C VAL A 69 7.26 -12.89 -16.55
N LEU A 70 6.78 -11.76 -16.03
CA LEU A 70 5.36 -11.39 -16.04
C LEU A 70 4.91 -11.00 -17.46
N THR A 71 3.71 -11.42 -17.83
CA THR A 71 2.98 -10.87 -18.99
C THR A 71 2.35 -9.54 -18.59
N ASP A 72 2.45 -8.54 -19.47
CA ASP A 72 1.98 -7.16 -19.29
C ASP A 72 2.26 -6.61 -17.88
N PRO A 73 3.54 -6.50 -17.47
CA PRO A 73 3.90 -6.12 -16.11
C PRO A 73 3.46 -4.68 -15.79
N SER A 74 3.06 -4.46 -14.54
CA SER A 74 2.80 -3.11 -14.04
C SER A 74 4.08 -2.27 -14.10
N PRO A 75 4.02 -1.03 -14.60
CA PRO A 75 5.16 -0.13 -14.57
C PRO A 75 5.43 0.39 -13.14
N GLN A 76 4.44 0.34 -12.26
CA GLN A 76 4.59 0.60 -10.83
C GLN A 76 5.15 -0.61 -10.10
N MET A 77 6.06 -0.35 -9.15
CA MET A 77 6.68 -1.37 -8.30
C MET A 77 6.66 -0.94 -6.83
N PRO A 78 5.48 -1.04 -6.16
CA PRO A 78 5.35 -0.75 -4.74
C PRO A 78 6.34 -1.58 -3.92
N ARG A 79 6.71 -1.02 -2.76
CA ARG A 79 7.76 -1.57 -1.92
C ARG A 79 7.36 -1.60 -0.45
N LEU A 80 7.63 -2.73 0.19
CA LEU A 80 7.74 -2.84 1.64
C LEU A 80 9.21 -2.61 2.01
N GLY A 81 9.50 -1.46 2.64
CA GLY A 81 10.88 -1.06 2.99
C GLY A 81 11.24 0.33 2.46
N CYS A 82 12.52 0.70 2.63
CA CYS A 82 13.01 2.05 2.39
C CYS A 82 13.98 2.08 1.19
N PRO A 83 13.97 3.12 0.33
CA PRO A 83 14.97 3.26 -0.72
C PRO A 83 16.30 3.84 -0.23
N SER A 84 16.42 4.37 0.98
CA SER A 84 17.65 5.06 1.38
C SER A 84 18.56 4.13 2.17
N ARG A 85 19.78 3.88 1.69
CA ARG A 85 20.79 3.08 2.41
C ARG A 85 21.42 3.85 3.58
N LEU A 86 21.26 5.17 3.62
CA LEU A 86 21.86 6.03 4.64
C LEU A 86 21.42 5.73 6.07
N LEU A 87 20.28 5.06 6.22
CA LEU A 87 19.65 4.85 7.49
C LEU A 87 19.35 3.36 7.58
N ASN A 88 20.08 2.63 8.41
CA ASN A 88 19.71 1.26 8.76
C ASN A 88 18.50 1.33 9.70
N GLN A 89 17.30 1.37 9.12
CA GLN A 89 16.09 1.74 9.86
C GLN A 89 15.37 0.58 10.51
N VAL A 90 15.45 -0.59 9.88
CA VAL A 90 14.80 -1.78 10.40
C VAL A 90 15.79 -2.45 11.36
N VAL A 91 15.45 -2.42 12.65
CA VAL A 91 16.17 -3.15 13.68
C VAL A 91 15.58 -4.55 13.74
N TRP A 92 16.40 -5.54 13.44
CA TRP A 92 16.04 -6.95 13.51
C TRP A 92 16.28 -7.52 14.91
N PRO A 93 15.51 -8.52 15.38
CA PRO A 93 14.37 -9.11 14.68
C PRO A 93 13.15 -8.19 14.67
N VAL A 94 12.27 -8.42 13.70
CA VAL A 94 10.97 -7.73 13.58
C VAL A 94 9.83 -8.71 13.80
N ASP A 95 8.67 -8.19 14.20
CA ASP A 95 7.44 -8.98 14.20
C ASP A 95 6.73 -8.83 12.84
N TYR A 96 6.10 -9.89 12.36
CA TYR A 96 5.28 -9.84 11.15
C TYR A 96 3.88 -10.42 11.36
N TYR A 97 2.96 -10.01 10.50
CA TYR A 97 1.56 -10.40 10.48
C TYR A 97 1.12 -10.56 9.02
N VAL A 98 0.70 -11.75 8.61
CA VAL A 98 0.13 -12.05 7.29
C VAL A 98 -1.36 -12.32 7.48
N HIS A 99 -2.21 -11.58 6.76
CA HIS A 99 -3.64 -11.83 6.66
C HIS A 99 -3.93 -12.27 5.22
N ILE A 100 -4.52 -13.44 5.05
CA ILE A 100 -4.89 -13.98 3.74
C ILE A 100 -6.38 -14.27 3.75
N HIS A 101 -7.08 -13.66 2.81
CA HIS A 101 -8.51 -13.82 2.63
C HIS A 101 -8.81 -14.46 1.28
N SER A 102 -9.98 -15.09 1.23
CA SER A 102 -10.58 -15.64 0.03
C SER A 102 -11.95 -15.00 -0.16
N ASP A 103 -12.44 -14.98 -1.39
CA ASP A 103 -13.73 -14.40 -1.78
C ASP A 103 -13.91 -12.91 -1.40
N PRO A 104 -13.09 -12.00 -1.98
CA PRO A 104 -12.02 -12.22 -2.95
C PRO A 104 -10.66 -12.59 -2.33
N ASP A 105 -9.73 -13.06 -3.19
CA ASP A 105 -8.34 -13.29 -2.82
C ASP A 105 -7.64 -11.95 -2.52
N GLU A 106 -7.30 -11.73 -1.25
CA GLU A 106 -6.56 -10.56 -0.77
C GLU A 106 -5.50 -10.98 0.26
N VAL A 107 -4.30 -10.42 0.15
CA VAL A 107 -3.18 -10.66 1.05
C VAL A 107 -2.73 -9.32 1.62
N TYR A 108 -2.59 -9.25 2.94
CA TYR A 108 -2.05 -8.11 3.66
C TYR A 108 -0.89 -8.55 4.54
N PHE A 109 0.28 -7.98 4.30
CA PHE A 109 1.49 -8.27 5.05
C PHE A 109 1.95 -7.03 5.79
N VAL A 110 1.96 -7.11 7.12
CA VAL A 110 2.33 -6.01 8.02
C VAL A 110 3.53 -6.43 8.86
N VAL A 111 4.50 -5.54 8.98
CA VAL A 111 5.75 -5.74 9.74
C VAL A 111 5.86 -4.64 10.78
N ARG A 112 6.10 -5.01 12.03
CA ARG A 112 6.36 -4.07 13.12
C ARG A 112 7.82 -4.12 13.53
N TYR A 113 8.45 -2.96 13.60
CA TYR A 113 9.85 -2.80 14.00
C TYR A 113 10.01 -1.61 14.96
N SER A 114 11.10 -1.59 15.72
CA SER A 114 11.42 -0.50 16.65
C SER A 114 10.23 -0.04 17.53
N VAL A 115 9.47 -1.02 18.04
CA VAL A 115 8.27 -0.89 18.91
C VAL A 115 7.02 -0.36 18.21
N ASP A 116 7.05 0.80 17.55
CA ASP A 116 5.85 1.52 17.09
C ASP A 116 5.85 1.88 15.60
N TYR A 117 6.82 1.40 14.82
CA TYR A 117 6.87 1.58 13.38
C TYR A 117 6.33 0.37 12.63
N TYR A 118 5.61 0.65 11.55
CA TYR A 118 4.93 -0.33 10.71
C TYR A 118 5.34 -0.17 9.26
N LEU A 119 5.72 -1.28 8.62
CA LEU A 119 5.83 -1.38 7.16
C LEU A 119 4.77 -2.35 6.68
N TRP A 120 4.32 -2.20 5.45
CA TRP A 120 3.33 -3.13 4.91
C TRP A 120 3.39 -3.20 3.39
N CYS A 121 2.92 -4.32 2.86
CA CYS A 121 2.47 -4.48 1.48
C CYS A 121 1.18 -5.28 1.46
N ALA A 122 0.41 -5.11 0.39
CA ALA A 122 -0.83 -5.80 0.17
C ALA A 122 -1.08 -5.97 -1.32
N PHE A 123 -1.77 -7.04 -1.69
CA PHE A 123 -2.20 -7.29 -3.06
C PHE A 123 -3.44 -8.18 -3.05
N GLY A 124 -4.22 -8.12 -4.11
CA GLY A 124 -5.44 -8.92 -4.23
C GLY A 124 -6.14 -8.69 -5.55
N VAL A 125 -7.29 -9.33 -5.73
CA VAL A 125 -8.12 -9.19 -6.94
C VAL A 125 -9.44 -8.56 -6.55
N SER A 126 -9.83 -7.50 -7.24
CA SER A 126 -11.15 -6.92 -7.03
C SER A 126 -12.27 -7.78 -7.64
N THR A 127 -13.43 -7.81 -7.00
CA THR A 127 -14.64 -8.46 -7.52
C THR A 127 -15.38 -7.65 -8.60
N LEU A 128 -14.88 -6.47 -8.95
CA LEU A 128 -15.48 -5.64 -10.00
C LEU A 128 -15.25 -6.26 -11.37
N ASP A 129 -16.27 -6.19 -12.22
CA ASP A 129 -16.14 -6.49 -13.64
C ASP A 129 -15.40 -5.34 -14.34
N LEU A 130 -14.15 -5.59 -14.72
CA LEU A 130 -13.23 -4.61 -15.28
C LEU A 130 -12.66 -5.14 -16.61
N PRO A 131 -12.28 -4.26 -17.54
CA PRO A 131 -11.57 -4.68 -18.75
C PRO A 131 -10.22 -5.36 -18.46
N GLY A 132 -9.55 -4.99 -17.36
CA GLY A 132 -8.34 -5.64 -16.85
C GLY A 132 -8.64 -6.71 -15.82
N SER A 133 -7.59 -7.34 -15.26
CA SER A 133 -7.76 -8.47 -14.33
C SER A 133 -8.31 -8.10 -12.96
N GLY A 134 -8.41 -6.81 -12.62
CA GLY A 134 -8.79 -6.35 -11.27
C GLY A 134 -7.72 -6.57 -10.21
N LEU A 135 -6.54 -7.09 -10.60
CA LEU A 135 -5.37 -7.21 -9.73
C LEU A 135 -4.96 -5.82 -9.22
N TRP A 136 -4.87 -5.67 -7.91
CA TRP A 136 -4.34 -4.49 -7.27
C TRP A 136 -3.15 -4.86 -6.39
N LEU A 137 -2.22 -3.93 -6.27
CA LEU A 137 -1.05 -4.04 -5.42
C LEU A 137 -0.80 -2.69 -4.77
N SER A 138 -0.36 -2.71 -3.52
CA SER A 138 0.01 -1.51 -2.78
C SER A 138 1.02 -1.84 -1.70
N ALA A 139 1.83 -0.86 -1.35
CA ALA A 139 2.74 -0.97 -0.22
C ALA A 139 3.00 0.40 0.37
N ILE A 140 3.69 0.45 1.50
CA ILE A 140 3.91 1.68 2.23
C ILE A 140 4.52 2.79 1.35
N SER A 141 5.61 2.51 0.65
CA SER A 141 6.17 3.39 -0.37
C SER A 141 7.47 2.83 -0.90
N ARG A 142 7.77 3.06 -2.18
CA ARG A 142 9.16 2.94 -2.65
C ARG A 142 10.07 4.03 -2.09
N ARG A 143 9.54 5.14 -1.57
CA ARG A 143 10.33 6.33 -1.20
C ARG A 143 10.28 6.82 0.25
N LEU A 144 9.89 5.96 1.19
CA LEU A 144 9.88 6.31 2.61
C LEU A 144 11.31 6.61 3.13
N ARG A 145 11.59 7.83 3.60
CA ARG A 145 12.91 8.19 4.16
C ARG A 145 13.12 7.75 5.61
N GLY A 146 12.06 7.24 6.25
CA GLY A 146 11.96 6.58 7.56
C GLY A 146 12.16 7.45 8.82
N PRO A 147 12.52 6.90 10.00
CA PRO A 147 12.28 7.55 11.30
C PRO A 147 12.95 8.92 11.51
N THR A 148 14.09 9.16 10.86
CA THR A 148 14.86 10.40 10.94
C THR A 148 14.76 11.24 9.68
N GLY A 149 13.97 10.80 8.70
CA GLY A 149 13.77 11.46 7.42
C GLY A 149 12.31 11.79 7.21
N GLU A 150 11.98 13.07 7.28
CA GLU A 150 10.70 13.61 6.83
C GLU A 150 10.38 13.13 5.41
N GLY A 151 9.18 12.60 5.21
CA GLY A 151 8.78 12.04 3.92
C GLY A 151 7.33 11.55 3.82
N ILE A 152 6.54 11.71 4.88
CA ILE A 152 5.11 11.40 4.87
C ILE A 152 4.29 12.68 4.71
N ARG A 153 3.36 12.64 3.77
CA ARG A 153 2.29 13.63 3.60
C ARG A 153 0.96 12.91 3.51
N ILE A 154 0.15 13.04 4.56
CA ILE A 154 -1.21 12.47 4.61
C ILE A 154 -2.11 13.43 5.36
N THR A 155 -3.25 13.74 4.76
CA THR A 155 -4.26 14.66 5.28
C THR A 155 -5.63 14.04 5.08
N ASP A 156 -6.62 14.50 5.82
CA ASP A 156 -8.03 14.16 5.62
C ASP A 156 -8.53 14.32 4.18
N LEU A 157 -8.06 15.35 3.48
CA LEU A 157 -8.42 15.66 2.09
C LEU A 157 -7.49 15.00 1.07
N GLY A 158 -6.39 14.36 1.50
CA GLY A 158 -5.31 14.09 0.57
C GLY A 158 -4.06 13.41 1.09
N GLY A 159 -3.05 13.31 0.25
CA GLY A 159 -1.77 12.73 0.63
C GLY A 159 -0.95 12.26 -0.56
N GLY A 160 0.30 11.93 -0.28
CA GLY A 160 1.29 11.56 -1.29
C GLY A 160 1.73 12.74 -2.14
N GLY A 161 2.43 12.41 -3.23
CA GLY A 161 3.05 13.37 -4.13
C GLY A 161 4.56 13.13 -4.21
N THR A 162 4.99 12.30 -5.16
CA THR A 162 6.42 12.09 -5.41
C THR A 162 7.00 13.33 -6.08
N ARG A 163 7.83 14.13 -5.39
CA ARG A 163 8.69 15.12 -6.05
C ARG A 163 10.09 14.55 -6.25
N GLY A 164 10.62 14.73 -7.48
CA GLY A 164 12.01 14.51 -7.88
C GLY A 164 12.45 13.06 -8.10
N THR A 165 13.69 12.87 -8.57
CA THR A 165 14.32 11.57 -8.89
C THR A 165 15.46 11.21 -7.94
N ASP A 166 15.79 12.10 -7.01
CA ASP A 166 16.98 12.02 -6.18
C ASP A 166 16.64 11.97 -4.69
N HIS A 167 17.64 11.60 -3.89
CA HIS A 167 17.57 11.45 -2.44
C HIS A 167 17.50 12.80 -1.69
N THR A 168 17.61 13.91 -2.43
CA THR A 168 17.58 15.29 -1.94
C THR A 168 16.24 15.98 -2.17
N SER A 169 15.36 15.41 -3.00
CA SER A 169 14.04 15.96 -3.28
C SER A 169 12.98 15.39 -2.35
N ASP A 170 12.03 16.25 -1.97
CA ASP A 170 10.89 15.97 -1.08
C ASP A 170 9.93 14.93 -1.69
N SER A 171 10.37 13.67 -1.76
CA SER A 171 9.51 12.56 -2.17
C SER A 171 8.56 12.22 -1.03
N GLN A 172 7.33 12.72 -1.14
CA GLN A 172 6.31 12.57 -0.11
C GLN A 172 5.41 11.37 -0.43
N THR A 173 5.38 10.38 0.45
CA THR A 173 4.41 9.28 0.40
C THR A 173 3.24 9.55 1.35
N SER A 174 2.05 9.04 1.04
CA SER A 174 0.97 8.97 2.04
C SER A 174 1.22 7.88 3.07
N ALA A 175 2.06 6.89 2.75
CA ALA A 175 2.16 5.61 3.45
C ALA A 175 0.86 4.82 3.55
N GLY A 176 -0.22 5.28 2.89
CA GLY A 176 -1.56 4.73 2.98
C GLY A 176 -1.90 3.78 1.83
N LEU A 177 -2.62 2.72 2.15
CA LEU A 177 -3.12 1.71 1.21
C LEU A 177 -3.96 2.35 0.11
N LEU A 178 -3.47 2.38 -1.14
CA LEU A 178 -4.13 3.04 -2.28
C LEU A 178 -4.46 4.54 -2.05
N TRP A 179 -3.78 5.16 -1.08
CA TRP A 179 -4.00 6.54 -0.70
C TRP A 179 -3.11 7.45 -1.53
N ASN A 180 -3.72 8.28 -2.37
CA ASN A 180 -3.04 9.33 -3.10
C ASN A 180 -4.08 10.38 -3.46
N SER A 181 -3.72 11.66 -3.48
CA SER A 181 -4.62 12.72 -3.95
C SER A 181 -3.91 13.78 -4.79
N ASN A 182 -2.58 13.72 -4.89
CA ASN A 182 -1.82 14.70 -5.62
C ASN A 182 -1.39 14.08 -6.93
N GLY A 183 -1.96 14.61 -8.01
CA GLY A 183 -1.38 14.52 -9.33
C GLY A 183 0.07 15.00 -9.23
N SER A 184 0.91 14.37 -10.04
CA SER A 184 2.32 14.66 -10.21
C SER A 184 2.67 16.12 -9.86
N GLY A 185 3.41 16.32 -8.76
CA GLY A 185 3.97 17.63 -8.45
C GLY A 185 4.80 18.13 -9.63
N SER A 186 4.53 19.34 -10.11
CA SER A 186 5.34 19.98 -11.15
C SER A 186 6.82 20.05 -10.71
N GLY A 187 7.74 19.66 -11.59
CA GLY A 187 9.18 19.97 -11.44
C GLY A 187 10.13 18.80 -11.19
N GLY A 188 9.71 17.54 -11.33
CA GLY A 188 10.64 16.40 -11.31
C GLY A 188 10.17 15.26 -12.19
N SER A 189 11.10 14.59 -12.87
CA SER A 189 10.82 13.37 -13.65
C SER A 189 10.25 12.30 -12.71
N GLN A 190 8.95 12.03 -12.77
CA GLN A 190 8.36 10.96 -11.99
C GLN A 190 8.40 9.67 -12.78
N SER A 191 9.01 8.65 -12.20
CA SER A 191 9.04 7.30 -12.75
C SER A 191 7.87 6.51 -12.16
N ALA A 192 7.12 5.78 -13.00
CA ALA A 192 5.99 4.95 -12.57
C ALA A 192 6.37 3.99 -11.44
N ASP A 193 7.62 3.53 -11.49
CA ASP A 193 8.22 2.62 -10.55
C ASP A 193 8.34 3.17 -9.11
N SER A 194 8.15 4.49 -8.91
CA SER A 194 8.17 5.17 -7.61
C SER A 194 6.83 5.16 -6.88
N GLN A 195 5.78 4.64 -7.52
CA GLN A 195 4.44 4.59 -6.94
C GLN A 195 4.29 3.54 -5.86
N ASN A 196 3.38 3.83 -4.94
CA ASN A 196 3.04 2.97 -3.81
C ASN A 196 1.84 2.04 -4.12
N HIS A 197 1.29 2.09 -5.34
CA HIS A 197 0.21 1.19 -5.76
C HIS A 197 0.10 1.04 -7.29
N ALA A 198 -0.60 0.00 -7.72
CA ALA A 198 -1.05 -0.22 -9.10
C ALA A 198 -2.38 -0.98 -9.09
N VAL A 199 -3.22 -0.76 -10.10
CA VAL A 199 -4.45 -1.54 -10.32
C VAL A 199 -4.59 -1.87 -11.81
N CYS A 200 -4.79 -3.15 -12.12
CA CYS A 200 -5.00 -3.67 -13.46
C CYS A 200 -6.44 -3.41 -13.91
N SER A 201 -6.74 -2.17 -14.30
CA SER A 201 -8.12 -1.77 -14.62
C SER A 201 -8.50 -1.99 -16.08
N GLY A 202 -7.54 -1.85 -17.02
CA GLY A 202 -7.82 -1.92 -18.46
C GLY A 202 -8.67 -0.79 -19.04
N PHE A 203 -9.08 0.21 -18.24
CA PHE A 203 -9.87 1.33 -18.75
C PHE A 203 -9.09 2.14 -19.79
N ASP A 204 -9.82 2.63 -20.80
CA ASP A 204 -9.25 3.46 -21.88
C ASP A 204 -8.10 2.79 -22.65
N GLY A 205 -8.06 1.45 -22.68
CA GLY A 205 -6.97 0.69 -23.29
C GLY A 205 -5.68 0.71 -22.48
N ASN A 206 -5.68 1.29 -21.28
CA ASN A 206 -4.54 1.33 -20.38
C ASN A 206 -4.72 0.29 -19.27
N LEU A 207 -3.95 -0.80 -19.38
CA LEU A 207 -3.99 -1.90 -18.42
C LEU A 207 -3.61 -1.47 -17.01
N TRP A 208 -2.55 -0.65 -16.90
CA TRP A 208 -2.00 -0.16 -15.65
C TRP A 208 -1.98 1.37 -15.64
N PRO A 209 -3.11 2.03 -15.32
CA PRO A 209 -3.20 3.48 -15.36
C PRO A 209 -2.12 4.15 -14.52
N TRP A 210 -1.44 5.11 -15.15
CA TRP A 210 -0.43 5.96 -14.55
C TRP A 210 -0.43 7.31 -15.30
N PRO A 211 -0.42 8.47 -14.62
CA PRO A 211 -0.19 9.76 -15.27
C PRO A 211 1.12 9.71 -16.07
N SER A 212 1.07 10.08 -17.35
CA SER A 212 2.25 10.08 -18.22
C SER A 212 3.42 10.82 -17.57
N ALA A 213 4.61 10.22 -17.61
CA ALA A 213 5.84 10.88 -17.17
C ALA A 213 6.03 12.17 -18.00
N ASN A 214 6.26 13.30 -17.32
CA ASN A 214 6.63 14.59 -17.91
C ASN A 214 5.52 15.45 -18.55
N SER A 215 4.42 15.71 -17.83
CA SER A 215 3.68 16.96 -18.08
C SER A 215 4.13 18.03 -17.08
N SER A 216 4.53 19.20 -17.59
CA SER A 216 4.70 20.44 -16.79
C SER A 216 3.38 20.95 -16.19
N SER A 217 2.27 20.28 -16.50
CA SER A 217 0.93 20.53 -15.99
C SER A 217 0.54 19.43 -15.00
N TYR A 218 -0.08 19.82 -13.89
CA TYR A 218 -0.68 18.90 -12.92
C TYR A 218 -1.79 18.09 -13.61
N SER A 219 -1.46 16.89 -14.10
CA SER A 219 -2.48 15.96 -14.62
C SER A 219 -2.80 14.93 -13.55
N LEU A 220 -4.05 14.95 -13.11
CA LEU A 220 -4.67 13.90 -12.30
C LEU A 220 -5.19 12.76 -13.19
N ILE A 221 -5.20 12.90 -14.51
CA ILE A 221 -5.73 11.84 -15.37
C ILE A 221 -4.82 10.61 -15.23
N ASN A 222 -5.46 9.45 -15.11
CA ASN A 222 -4.83 8.15 -14.85
C ASN A 222 -4.23 7.97 -13.45
N THR A 223 -4.52 8.84 -12.48
CA THR A 223 -4.21 8.59 -11.07
C THR A 223 -5.35 7.85 -10.38
N ILE A 224 -4.98 6.98 -9.43
CA ILE A 224 -5.90 6.21 -8.61
C ILE A 224 -5.92 6.80 -7.21
N HIS A 225 -7.12 7.00 -6.67
CA HIS A 225 -7.34 7.60 -5.36
C HIS A 225 -8.41 6.81 -4.60
N ALA A 226 -8.09 6.31 -3.41
CA ALA A 226 -9.10 5.73 -2.53
C ALA A 226 -9.60 6.69 -1.43
N ASN A 227 -8.85 7.74 -1.10
CA ASN A 227 -9.19 8.65 -0.01
C ASN A 227 -10.19 9.75 -0.43
N VAL A 228 -10.14 10.23 -1.68
CA VAL A 228 -10.94 11.38 -2.12
C VAL A 228 -12.46 11.16 -1.89
N PRO A 229 -13.05 10.01 -2.28
CA PRO A 229 -14.47 9.75 -2.01
C PRO A 229 -14.82 9.64 -0.52
N LEU A 230 -13.83 9.30 0.33
CA LEU A 230 -14.02 9.02 1.75
C LEU A 230 -13.68 10.20 2.65
N SER A 231 -13.06 11.25 2.12
CA SER A 231 -12.58 12.41 2.89
C SER A 231 -13.62 13.04 3.82
N PRO A 232 -14.91 13.22 3.44
CA PRO A 232 -15.90 13.80 4.35
C PRO A 232 -16.27 12.84 5.50
N LEU A 233 -16.20 11.53 5.27
CA LEU A 233 -16.50 10.51 6.27
C LEU A 233 -15.34 10.33 7.25
N LEU A 234 -14.10 10.40 6.76
CA LEU A 234 -12.88 10.38 7.59
C LEU A 234 -12.83 11.58 8.55
N LEU A 235 -13.29 12.75 8.13
CA LEU A 235 -13.40 13.93 8.98
C LEU A 235 -14.42 13.77 10.11
N ARG A 236 -15.53 13.09 9.83
CA ARG A 236 -16.65 12.93 10.78
C ARG A 236 -16.46 11.75 11.73
N SER A 237 -15.55 10.81 11.43
CA SER A 237 -15.40 9.55 12.15
C SER A 237 -14.88 9.68 13.59
N VAL A 238 -14.53 10.88 14.07
CA VAL A 238 -13.99 11.10 15.42
C VAL A 238 -14.74 12.16 16.23
N GLY A 239 -15.72 12.84 15.63
CA GLY A 239 -16.30 14.06 16.21
C GLY A 239 -17.52 13.88 17.11
N TRP A 240 -18.23 12.75 17.07
CA TRP A 240 -19.56 12.64 17.69
C TRP A 240 -19.67 11.68 18.89
N ASN A 241 -18.98 10.53 18.89
CA ASN A 241 -19.16 9.50 19.92
C ASN A 241 -17.89 8.72 20.28
N GLN A 242 -16.72 9.23 19.91
CA GLN A 242 -15.41 8.56 20.09
C GLN A 242 -15.29 7.15 19.47
N GLN A 243 -16.24 6.72 18.62
CA GLN A 243 -16.14 5.45 17.91
C GLN A 243 -15.45 5.66 16.57
N ALA A 244 -14.44 4.85 16.28
CA ALA A 244 -13.81 4.86 14.97
C ALA A 244 -14.72 4.19 13.94
N ALA A 245 -15.11 4.93 12.90
CA ALA A 245 -15.82 4.36 11.76
C ALA A 245 -14.84 3.59 10.86
N LEU A 246 -15.22 2.36 10.50
CA LEU A 246 -14.51 1.57 9.50
C LEU A 246 -15.05 1.91 8.11
N LEU A 247 -14.24 2.55 7.28
CA LEU A 247 -14.65 3.05 5.97
C LEU A 247 -14.18 2.10 4.84
N PRO A 248 -15.07 1.73 3.90
CA PRO A 248 -14.71 0.85 2.79
C PRO A 248 -13.66 1.51 1.89
N ILE A 249 -12.66 0.75 1.45
CA ILE A 249 -11.61 1.26 0.56
C ILE A 249 -12.04 1.00 -0.89
N GLN A 250 -12.43 2.07 -1.59
CA GLN A 250 -12.96 2.01 -2.95
C GLN A 250 -12.17 2.94 -3.87
N PRO A 251 -11.03 2.49 -4.39
CA PRO A 251 -10.20 3.30 -5.27
C PRO A 251 -10.94 3.69 -6.55
N VAL A 252 -10.81 4.95 -6.92
CA VAL A 252 -11.32 5.50 -8.18
C VAL A 252 -10.16 5.96 -9.06
N LEU A 253 -10.27 5.69 -10.35
CA LEU A 253 -9.42 6.21 -11.40
C LEU A 253 -10.00 7.55 -11.88
N VAL A 254 -9.16 8.59 -11.90
CA VAL A 254 -9.51 9.87 -12.53
C VAL A 254 -9.32 9.75 -14.03
N ARG A 255 -10.35 10.13 -14.77
CA ARG A 255 -10.42 10.06 -16.23
C ARG A 255 -10.61 11.46 -16.82
N ALA A 256 -10.47 11.56 -18.14
CA ALA A 256 -10.68 12.81 -18.85
C ALA A 256 -12.08 13.40 -18.58
N GLU A 257 -12.24 14.70 -18.85
CA GLU A 257 -13.52 15.42 -18.68
C GLU A 257 -14.06 15.39 -17.24
N SER A 258 -13.15 15.36 -16.25
CA SER A 258 -13.48 15.35 -14.82
C SER A 258 -14.35 14.16 -14.39
N LYS A 259 -14.25 13.04 -15.11
CA LYS A 259 -14.94 11.79 -14.77
C LYS A 259 -14.09 10.93 -13.84
N VAL A 260 -14.75 10.04 -13.12
CA VAL A 260 -14.09 9.02 -12.30
C VAL A 260 -14.72 7.65 -12.54
N SER A 261 -13.94 6.59 -12.40
CA SER A 261 -14.42 5.20 -12.47
C SER A 261 -13.87 4.40 -11.31
N LYS A 262 -14.71 3.64 -10.61
CA LYS A 262 -14.26 2.72 -9.56
C LYS A 262 -13.41 1.62 -10.20
N VAL A 263 -12.23 1.37 -9.65
CA VAL A 263 -11.26 0.39 -10.20
C VAL A 263 -10.93 -0.75 -9.25
N ALA A 264 -11.30 -0.65 -7.98
CA ALA A 264 -11.25 -1.78 -7.08
C ALA A 264 -12.30 -1.63 -5.97
N ASP A 265 -12.55 -2.73 -5.29
CA ASP A 265 -13.28 -2.81 -4.02
C ASP A 265 -12.49 -3.75 -3.13
N LEU A 266 -11.97 -3.24 -2.02
CA LEU A 266 -11.21 -4.05 -1.07
C LEU A 266 -12.17 -4.59 -0.01
N ALA A 267 -12.40 -5.89 -0.05
CA ALA A 267 -13.40 -6.54 0.81
C ALA A 267 -12.92 -6.65 2.26
N HIS A 268 -11.63 -6.88 2.47
CA HIS A 268 -11.07 -7.26 3.77
C HIS A 268 -10.20 -6.19 4.44
N ALA A 269 -10.19 -4.95 3.92
CA ALA A 269 -9.56 -3.81 4.57
C ALA A 269 -10.46 -2.56 4.61
N ARG A 270 -10.28 -1.76 5.66
CA ARG A 270 -11.01 -0.52 5.91
C ARG A 270 -10.05 0.59 6.29
N TYR A 271 -10.33 1.82 5.86
CA TYR A 271 -9.68 2.97 6.47
C TYR A 271 -10.29 3.24 7.84
N VAL A 272 -9.43 3.62 8.77
CA VAL A 272 -9.83 3.92 10.14
C VAL A 272 -8.99 5.06 10.68
N ARG A 273 -9.63 5.89 11.52
CA ARG A 273 -8.92 6.85 12.36
C ARG A 273 -8.48 6.18 13.66
N VAL A 274 -7.18 6.23 13.94
CA VAL A 274 -6.54 5.57 15.09
C VAL A 274 -6.29 6.52 16.27
N ASP A 275 -7.04 7.62 16.36
CA ASP A 275 -6.93 8.58 17.47
C ASP A 275 -7.03 7.89 18.83
N ASN A 276 -8.09 7.08 18.99
CA ASN A 276 -8.44 6.41 20.24
C ASN A 276 -8.22 4.89 20.15
N LEU A 277 -7.49 4.42 19.14
CA LEU A 277 -7.22 3.01 18.92
C LEU A 277 -5.74 2.72 19.11
N GLU A 278 -5.45 1.62 19.77
CA GLU A 278 -4.10 1.11 19.90
C GLU A 278 -3.70 0.27 18.68
N ALA A 279 -2.42 0.28 18.35
CA ALA A 279 -1.92 -0.53 17.25
C ALA A 279 -2.02 -2.03 17.62
N GLY A 280 -2.58 -2.82 16.71
CA GLY A 280 -2.92 -4.23 16.95
C GLY A 280 -4.23 -4.46 17.70
N GLN A 281 -4.96 -3.40 18.08
CA GLN A 281 -6.28 -3.54 18.72
C GLN A 281 -7.24 -4.27 17.79
N ILE A 282 -8.08 -5.14 18.37
CA ILE A 282 -9.18 -5.81 17.68
C ILE A 282 -10.46 -5.01 17.92
N ILE A 283 -11.14 -4.64 16.83
CA ILE A 283 -12.50 -4.07 16.85
C ILE A 283 -13.47 -5.17 16.45
N ALA A 284 -14.49 -5.43 17.28
CA ALA A 284 -15.60 -6.31 16.93
C ALA A 284 -16.77 -5.47 16.38
N MET A 285 -17.24 -5.79 15.17
CA MET A 285 -18.36 -5.11 14.52
C MET A 285 -19.16 -6.09 13.67
N GLY A 286 -20.47 -6.21 13.93
CA GLY A 286 -21.36 -7.00 13.08
C GLY A 286 -21.03 -8.50 12.99
N GLY A 287 -20.38 -9.08 14.00
CA GLY A 287 -19.93 -10.49 13.99
C GLY A 287 -18.55 -10.69 13.35
N GLU A 288 -17.94 -9.64 12.81
CA GLU A 288 -16.59 -9.65 12.27
C GLU A 288 -15.61 -9.01 13.24
N GLN A 289 -14.35 -9.42 13.17
CA GLN A 289 -13.26 -8.79 13.91
C GLN A 289 -12.30 -8.10 12.92
N TRP A 290 -11.75 -6.98 13.35
CA TRP A 290 -10.87 -6.14 12.55
C TRP A 290 -9.65 -5.75 13.36
N ARG A 291 -8.45 -6.10 12.88
CA ARG A 291 -7.19 -5.75 13.52
C ARG A 291 -6.65 -4.44 12.97
N VAL A 292 -6.35 -3.51 13.87
CA VAL A 292 -5.98 -2.12 13.53
C VAL A 292 -4.48 -1.98 13.37
N TYR A 293 -4.06 -1.28 12.33
CA TYR A 293 -2.66 -0.96 12.04
C TYR A 293 -2.52 0.52 11.63
N PRO A 294 -1.61 1.28 12.25
CA PRO A 294 -1.18 2.56 11.70
C PRO A 294 -0.56 2.35 10.32
N PHE A 295 -0.69 3.33 9.43
CA PHE A 295 -0.06 3.24 8.11
C PHE A 295 1.47 3.29 8.17
N TYR A 296 2.04 4.00 9.15
CA TYR A 296 3.48 3.98 9.43
C TYR A 296 3.78 4.05 10.93
N ARG A 297 3.39 5.16 11.57
CA ARG A 297 3.56 5.37 13.01
C ARG A 297 2.41 6.25 13.49
N ARG A 298 1.82 5.84 14.61
CA ARG A 298 0.74 6.59 15.26
C ARG A 298 1.31 7.74 16.08
N VAL A 299 0.70 8.91 15.96
CA VAL A 299 0.91 10.03 16.89
C VAL A 299 -0.46 10.57 17.29
N PRO A 300 -0.90 10.37 18.54
CA PRO A 300 -2.20 10.84 19.02
C PRO A 300 -2.35 12.37 18.87
N GLY A 301 -3.57 12.82 18.58
CA GLY A 301 -3.87 14.24 18.43
C GLY A 301 -3.42 14.89 17.12
N VAL A 302 -2.77 14.14 16.21
CA VAL A 302 -2.35 14.66 14.91
C VAL A 302 -3.30 14.22 13.80
N THR A 303 -4.02 15.18 13.22
CA THR A 303 -5.09 14.96 12.22
C THR A 303 -4.63 15.07 10.77
N SER A 304 -3.44 15.61 10.53
CA SER A 304 -2.84 15.78 9.19
C SER A 304 -1.35 16.04 9.33
N VAL A 305 -0.55 15.57 8.38
CA VAL A 305 0.90 15.76 8.37
C VAL A 305 1.39 16.08 6.97
N THR A 306 2.44 16.89 6.90
CA THR A 306 3.18 17.18 5.68
C THR A 306 4.65 17.18 6.00
N ASN A 307 5.41 16.33 5.32
CA ASN A 307 6.84 16.15 5.55
C ASN A 307 7.16 15.70 6.98
N GLU A 308 6.50 14.65 7.46
CA GLU A 308 6.75 14.09 8.79
C GLU A 308 7.23 12.64 8.72
N ALA A 309 7.66 12.09 9.85
CA ALA A 309 8.04 10.69 10.02
C ALA A 309 6.95 9.85 10.73
N HIS A 310 5.68 10.20 10.53
CA HIS A 310 4.51 9.49 11.05
C HIS A 310 3.27 9.73 10.19
N THR A 311 2.24 8.90 10.34
CA THR A 311 0.94 9.07 9.65
C THR A 311 -0.12 9.68 10.57
N GLY A 312 0.27 10.13 11.77
CA GLY A 312 -0.64 10.75 12.73
C GLY A 312 -1.72 9.76 13.16
N ALA A 313 -2.98 10.14 12.96
CA ALA A 313 -4.13 9.33 13.29
C ALA A 313 -4.71 8.50 12.13
N PHE A 314 -3.99 8.33 11.02
CA PHE A 314 -4.45 7.51 9.89
C PHE A 314 -3.89 6.07 9.93
N GLY A 315 -4.77 5.11 9.69
CA GLY A 315 -4.42 3.70 9.58
C GLY A 315 -5.42 2.88 8.77
N MET A 316 -5.20 1.57 8.78
CA MET A 316 -6.11 0.59 8.22
C MET A 316 -6.56 -0.42 9.28
N ALA A 317 -7.76 -0.95 9.12
CA ALA A 317 -8.21 -2.12 9.83
C ALA A 317 -8.35 -3.27 8.84
N ILE A 318 -7.77 -4.42 9.15
CA ILE A 318 -7.79 -5.61 8.29
C ILE A 318 -8.67 -6.64 8.98
N ARG A 319 -9.54 -7.31 8.22
CA ARG A 319 -10.41 -8.36 8.76
C ARG A 319 -9.54 -9.44 9.43
N TYR A 320 -9.99 -9.95 10.56
CA TYR A 320 -9.20 -10.82 11.42
C TYR A 320 -10.08 -11.96 11.92
N ASP A 321 -9.57 -13.19 11.81
CA ASP A 321 -10.32 -14.40 12.21
C ASP A 321 -9.65 -15.17 13.37
N GLY A 322 -8.55 -14.64 13.93
CA GLY A 322 -7.77 -15.32 14.99
C GLY A 322 -6.62 -16.19 14.44
N PRO A 323 -5.67 -16.60 15.31
CA PRO A 323 -4.68 -17.65 15.00
C PRO A 323 -5.27 -19.05 15.03
#